data_AF-B0N117-F1
#
_entry.id   AF-B0N117-F1
#
_cell.length_a   1.000
_cell.length_b   1.000
_cell.length_c   1.000
_cell.angle_alpha   90.00
_cell.angle_beta   90.00
_cell.angle_gamma   90.00
#
_symmetry.space_group_name_H-M   'P 1'
#
loop_
_entity.id
_entity.type
_entity.pdbx_description
1 polymer ?
#
loop_
_entity_poly.entity_id
_entity_poly.type
_entity_poly.pdbx_seq_one_letter_code
_entity_poly.pdbx_strand_id
1 'polypeptide(L)'
;MSIDILREEKNMDKMADVLGRVGAWCGQNKYLSAIKNSFQTFMPLTIAGAIGVLWCNVLVNADSGLGMFWEPIMALEVINPAFAAMQFATISCITVGITFGIAQEIGESNGETGYFAGLLGLACWLSVTQSGWANYALVDTAKQTLSLTADGALQTFTGVAGGALGATGLFTGMIVGVVSVEIFCALRKVEGLKLKMPETVPPGVARAFEVLIPAVITLAIIALIGRGCELATGLYLNDVISTYIQGPLGAIGATVPGVIIIYIIIMLFWLVGIHGNNMLSAVKEALFTPLMLENIETFSKTNDAKSDELH
;
A
#
# COMPACT_ATOMS: atom_id res chain seq x y z
N MET A 1 3.68 -52.39 15.15
CA MET A 1 4.57 -51.27 15.54
C MET A 1 5.31 -50.68 14.33
N SER A 2 5.83 -51.47 13.38
CA SER A 2 6.61 -50.92 12.25
C SER A 2 5.80 -50.32 11.07
N ILE A 3 4.56 -50.72 10.82
CA ILE A 3 3.81 -50.24 9.64
C ILE A 3 3.26 -48.82 9.85
N ASP A 4 2.80 -48.50 11.07
CA ASP A 4 2.24 -47.17 11.39
C ASP A 4 3.32 -46.09 11.40
N ILE A 5 4.53 -46.40 11.92
CA ILE A 5 5.68 -45.49 11.91
C ILE A 5 6.13 -45.18 10.47
N LEU A 6 6.22 -46.21 9.60
CA LEU A 6 6.55 -46.02 8.18
C LEU A 6 5.49 -45.21 7.42
N ARG A 7 4.22 -45.28 7.85
CA ARG A 7 3.11 -44.53 7.27
C ARG A 7 3.13 -43.06 7.73
N GLU A 8 3.51 -42.82 8.99
CA GLU A 8 3.73 -41.48 9.54
C GLU A 8 4.92 -40.77 8.89
N GLU A 9 6.06 -41.44 8.73
CA GLU A 9 7.23 -40.90 7.99
C GLU A 9 6.84 -40.50 6.55
N LYS A 10 6.15 -41.38 5.82
CA LYS A 10 5.71 -41.10 4.45
C LYS A 10 4.71 -39.93 4.36
N ASN A 11 3.89 -39.71 5.39
CA ASN A 11 2.97 -38.59 5.45
C ASN A 11 3.70 -37.28 5.78
N MET A 12 4.69 -37.34 6.67
CA MET A 12 5.58 -36.22 7.00
C MET A 12 6.37 -35.76 5.78
N ASP A 13 6.95 -36.68 5.02
CA ASP A 13 7.71 -36.38 3.81
C ASP A 13 6.82 -35.74 2.74
N LYS A 14 5.60 -36.27 2.54
CA LYS A 14 4.63 -35.65 1.63
C LYS A 14 4.23 -34.25 2.05
N MET A 15 4.04 -34.02 3.36
CA MET A 15 3.72 -32.71 3.90
C MET A 15 4.89 -31.74 3.66
N ALA A 16 6.12 -32.19 3.95
CA ALA A 16 7.33 -31.41 3.70
C ALA A 16 7.50 -31.06 2.21
N ASP A 17 7.25 -32.00 1.30
CA ASP A 17 7.29 -31.78 -0.15
C ASP A 17 6.22 -30.78 -0.63
N VAL A 18 5.01 -30.84 -0.06
CA VAL A 18 3.94 -29.88 -0.38
C VAL A 18 4.31 -28.49 0.14
N LEU A 19 4.70 -28.38 1.40
CA LEU A 19 5.14 -27.11 2.00
C LEU A 19 6.35 -26.54 1.28
N GLY A 20 7.30 -27.40 0.87
CA GLY A 20 8.46 -27.03 0.07
C GLY A 20 8.06 -26.43 -1.27
N ARG A 21 7.16 -27.07 -2.01
CA ARG A 21 6.65 -26.56 -3.29
C ARG A 21 5.87 -25.25 -3.15
N VAL A 22 5.01 -25.14 -2.15
CA VAL A 22 4.26 -23.91 -1.89
C VAL A 22 5.20 -22.77 -1.47
N GLY A 23 6.18 -23.04 -0.61
CA GLY A 23 7.19 -22.07 -0.20
C GLY A 23 8.02 -21.59 -1.39
N ALA A 24 8.48 -22.49 -2.24
CA ALA A 24 9.19 -22.16 -3.47
C ALA A 24 8.33 -21.30 -4.41
N TRP A 25 7.05 -21.64 -4.58
CA TRP A 25 6.12 -20.84 -5.38
C TRP A 25 5.91 -19.45 -4.80
N CYS A 26 5.68 -19.31 -3.49
CA CYS A 26 5.54 -18.00 -2.84
C CYS A 26 6.80 -17.14 -3.01
N GLY A 27 7.98 -17.75 -2.90
CA GLY A 27 9.26 -17.06 -3.08
C GLY A 27 9.57 -16.68 -4.53
N GLN A 28 9.15 -17.47 -5.51
CA GLN A 28 9.42 -17.24 -6.94
C GLN A 28 8.30 -16.48 -7.66
N ASN A 29 7.12 -16.33 -7.04
CA ASN A 29 6.02 -15.59 -7.64
C ASN A 29 6.39 -14.12 -7.78
N LYS A 30 6.38 -13.62 -9.02
CA LYS A 30 6.70 -12.23 -9.37
C LYS A 30 5.92 -11.21 -8.54
N TYR A 31 4.61 -11.39 -8.41
CA TYR A 31 3.74 -10.41 -7.75
C TYR A 31 3.92 -10.40 -6.23
N LEU A 32 4.00 -11.59 -5.62
CA LEU A 32 4.26 -11.70 -4.18
C LEU A 32 5.65 -11.15 -3.84
N SER A 33 6.66 -11.44 -4.66
CA SER A 33 7.98 -10.87 -4.47
C SER A 33 8.01 -9.36 -4.64
N ALA A 34 7.32 -8.79 -5.64
CA ALA A 34 7.24 -7.34 -5.81
C ALA A 34 6.61 -6.64 -4.59
N ILE A 35 5.49 -7.16 -4.07
CA ILE A 35 4.84 -6.63 -2.86
C ILE A 35 5.80 -6.72 -1.67
N LYS A 36 6.37 -7.90 -1.42
CA LYS A 36 7.31 -8.12 -0.32
C LYS A 36 8.51 -7.16 -0.39
N ASN A 37 9.18 -7.08 -1.54
CA ASN A 37 10.38 -6.28 -1.73
C ASN A 37 10.08 -4.79 -1.54
N SER A 38 8.90 -4.34 -1.99
CA SER A 38 8.45 -2.96 -1.81
C SER A 38 8.27 -2.58 -0.34
N PHE A 39 7.58 -3.41 0.44
CA PHE A 39 7.43 -3.20 1.89
C PHE A 39 8.78 -3.26 2.63
N GLN A 40 9.67 -4.18 2.23
CA GLN A 40 11.02 -4.26 2.80
C GLN A 40 11.86 -3.02 2.50
N THR A 41 11.78 -2.50 1.27
CA THR A 41 12.47 -1.28 0.86
C THR A 41 11.92 -0.05 1.58
N PHE A 42 10.62 -0.03 1.88
CA PHE A 42 9.98 1.08 2.59
C PHE A 42 10.20 1.03 4.12
N MET A 43 10.64 -0.09 4.68
CA MET A 43 10.78 -0.30 6.12
C MET A 43 11.61 0.78 6.85
N PRO A 44 12.77 1.27 6.34
CA PRO A 44 13.51 2.35 7.00
C PRO A 44 12.70 3.65 7.11
N LEU A 45 11.85 3.95 6.13
CA LEU A 45 10.97 5.12 6.16
C LEU A 45 9.86 4.94 7.19
N THR A 46 9.25 3.75 7.28
CA THR A 46 8.27 3.44 8.33
C THR A 46 8.88 3.61 9.72
N ILE A 47 10.13 3.17 9.93
CA ILE A 47 10.84 3.33 11.22
C ILE A 47 11.07 4.82 11.52
N ALA A 48 11.52 5.61 10.54
CA ALA A 48 11.70 7.06 10.71
C ALA A 48 10.38 7.76 11.07
N GLY A 49 9.27 7.37 10.44
CA GLY A 49 7.94 7.85 10.77
C GLY A 49 7.50 7.48 12.18
N ALA A 50 7.77 6.25 12.61
CA ALA A 50 7.43 5.76 13.94
C ALA A 50 8.15 6.53 15.05
N ILE A 51 9.39 6.99 14.81
CA ILE A 51 10.08 7.93 15.72
C ILE A 51 9.30 9.25 15.83
N GLY A 52 8.74 9.74 14.73
CA GLY A 52 7.82 10.89 14.72
C GLY A 52 6.58 10.66 15.59
N VAL A 53 5.95 9.49 15.47
CA VAL A 53 4.80 9.09 16.30
C VAL A 53 5.17 9.07 17.78
N LEU A 54 6.28 8.43 18.13
CA LEU A 54 6.74 8.33 19.53
C LEU A 54 7.08 9.70 20.11
N TRP A 55 7.69 10.58 19.31
CA TRP A 55 8.00 11.94 19.74
C TRP A 55 6.73 12.69 20.13
N CYS A 56 5.75 12.75 19.22
CA CYS A 56 4.55 13.56 19.40
C CYS A 56 3.54 12.98 20.40
N ASN A 57 3.55 11.65 20.63
CA ASN A 57 2.53 11.00 21.47
C ASN A 57 3.08 10.33 22.74
N VAL A 58 4.39 10.14 22.87
CA VAL A 58 4.98 9.48 24.05
C VAL A 58 6.00 10.38 24.74
N LEU A 59 6.77 11.19 24.02
CA LEU A 59 7.80 12.04 24.64
C LEU A 59 7.27 13.43 24.97
N VAL A 60 6.73 14.13 23.97
CA VAL A 60 6.39 15.56 24.07
C VAL A 60 4.89 15.73 23.84
N ASN A 61 4.11 15.37 24.86
CA ASN A 61 2.66 15.49 24.86
C ASN A 61 2.16 15.79 26.27
N ALA A 62 1.24 16.74 26.42
CA ALA A 62 0.69 17.14 27.72
C ALA A 62 -0.38 16.16 28.22
N ASP A 63 -1.11 15.52 27.30
CA ASP A 63 -2.24 14.65 27.58
C ASP A 63 -1.84 13.17 27.66
N SER A 64 -0.63 12.82 27.21
CA SER A 64 -0.12 11.46 27.19
C SER A 64 1.40 11.40 27.36
N GLY A 65 1.93 10.23 27.75
CA GLY A 65 3.37 10.00 27.78
C GLY A 65 4.14 10.80 28.85
N LEU A 66 5.38 11.17 28.52
CA LEU A 66 6.37 11.71 29.46
C LEU A 66 6.07 13.15 29.88
N GLY A 67 5.34 13.93 29.07
CA GLY A 67 4.96 15.30 29.43
C GLY A 67 3.98 15.38 30.60
N MET A 68 3.21 14.33 30.86
CA MET A 68 2.37 14.23 32.08
C MET A 68 3.19 14.12 33.37
N PHE A 69 4.41 13.56 33.29
CA PHE A 69 5.25 13.26 34.45
C PHE A 69 6.45 14.20 34.58
N TRP A 70 6.86 14.84 33.47
CA TRP A 70 8.02 15.72 33.38
C TRP A 70 7.67 16.96 32.56
N GLU A 71 7.13 18.00 33.21
CA GLU A 71 6.74 19.25 32.54
C GLU A 71 7.87 19.93 31.73
N PRO A 72 9.16 19.93 32.15
CA PRO A 72 10.20 20.62 31.37
C PRO A 72 10.40 20.08 29.94
N ILE A 73 9.95 18.86 29.63
CA ILE A 73 10.08 18.29 28.28
C ILE A 73 9.16 19.00 27.29
N MET A 74 8.06 19.60 27.78
CA MET A 74 7.11 20.36 26.97
C MET A 74 7.71 21.62 26.36
N ALA A 75 8.87 22.09 26.85
CA ALA A 75 9.62 23.15 26.17
C ALA A 75 10.03 22.76 24.73
N LEU A 76 10.06 21.46 24.42
CA LEU A 76 10.34 20.92 23.08
C LEU A 76 9.09 20.77 22.21
N GLU A 77 7.89 21.11 22.69
CA GLU A 77 6.65 21.00 21.91
C GLU A 77 6.71 21.84 20.62
N VAL A 78 7.49 22.92 20.62
CA VAL A 78 7.74 23.76 19.45
C VAL A 78 8.30 22.99 18.24
N ILE A 79 8.97 21.84 18.45
CA ILE A 79 9.48 21.00 17.37
C ILE A 79 8.57 19.83 17.00
N ASN A 80 7.45 19.60 17.71
CA ASN A 80 6.46 18.58 17.35
C ASN A 80 5.99 18.69 15.89
N PRO A 81 5.76 19.88 15.30
CA PRO A 81 5.38 19.98 13.89
C PRO A 81 6.38 19.34 12.91
N ALA A 82 7.69 19.35 13.25
CA ALA A 82 8.71 18.67 12.43
C ALA A 82 8.57 17.14 12.49
N PHE A 83 8.31 16.59 13.68
CA PHE A 83 8.10 15.15 13.87
C PHE A 83 6.76 14.67 13.28
N ALA A 84 5.72 15.50 13.36
CA ALA A 84 4.46 15.26 12.66
C ALA A 84 4.65 15.26 11.13
N ALA A 85 5.46 16.18 10.58
CA ALA A 85 5.80 16.18 9.16
C ALA A 85 6.58 14.92 8.74
N MET A 86 7.48 14.41 9.59
CA MET A 86 8.16 13.13 9.37
C MET A 86 7.20 11.94 9.34
N GLN A 87 6.25 11.88 10.30
CA GLN A 87 5.19 10.87 10.30
C GLN A 87 4.34 10.96 9.03
N PHE A 88 3.96 12.17 8.62
CA PHE A 88 3.13 12.40 7.45
C PHE A 88 3.80 11.89 6.17
N ALA A 89 5.06 12.27 5.94
CA ALA A 89 5.81 11.92 4.74
C ALA A 89 6.10 10.40 4.59
N THR A 90 5.92 9.63 5.67
CA THR A 90 6.28 8.22 5.72
C THR A 90 5.07 7.33 5.95
N ILE A 91 4.46 7.38 7.13
CA ILE A 91 3.36 6.51 7.53
C ILE A 91 2.04 6.98 6.91
N SER A 92 1.71 8.26 7.02
CA SER A 92 0.44 8.78 6.47
C SER A 92 0.42 8.81 4.94
N CYS A 93 1.59 8.75 4.28
CA CYS A 93 1.72 8.70 2.82
C CYS A 93 2.27 7.37 2.28
N ILE A 94 2.25 6.30 3.08
CA ILE A 94 2.87 5.01 2.74
C ILE A 94 2.38 4.43 1.41
N THR A 95 1.11 4.64 1.05
CA THR A 95 0.54 4.13 -0.21
C THR A 95 1.29 4.65 -1.42
N VAL A 96 1.79 5.89 -1.38
CA VAL A 96 2.60 6.48 -2.46
C VAL A 96 3.87 5.66 -2.67
N GLY A 97 4.60 5.40 -1.58
CA GLY A 97 5.86 4.65 -1.62
C GLY A 97 5.68 3.19 -2.01
N ILE A 98 4.67 2.52 -1.46
CA ILE A 98 4.39 1.10 -1.76
C ILE A 98 3.89 0.93 -3.19
N THR A 99 3.03 1.81 -3.70
CA THR A 99 2.57 1.78 -5.09
C THR A 99 3.73 1.95 -6.06
N PHE A 100 4.58 2.95 -5.82
CA PHE A 100 5.79 3.19 -6.61
C PHE A 100 6.71 1.97 -6.58
N GLY A 101 7.00 1.44 -5.39
CA GLY A 101 7.87 0.28 -5.21
C GLY A 101 7.37 -0.95 -5.97
N ILE A 102 6.07 -1.25 -5.86
CA ILE A 102 5.48 -2.44 -6.51
C ILE A 102 5.53 -2.28 -8.03
N ALA A 103 5.12 -1.12 -8.52
CA ALA A 103 5.17 -0.81 -9.93
C ALA A 103 6.61 -0.90 -10.47
N GLN A 104 7.59 -0.44 -9.70
CA GLN A 104 8.99 -0.51 -10.07
C GLN A 104 9.52 -1.94 -10.12
N GLU A 105 9.29 -2.74 -9.08
CA GLU A 105 9.68 -4.16 -8.99
C GLU A 105 9.08 -4.98 -10.14
N ILE A 106 7.81 -4.75 -10.46
CA ILE A 106 7.14 -5.41 -11.60
C ILE A 106 7.78 -4.96 -12.92
N GLY A 107 8.05 -3.67 -13.09
CA GLY A 107 8.72 -3.14 -14.27
C GLY A 107 10.08 -3.80 -14.50
N GLU A 108 10.92 -3.83 -13.47
CA GLU A 108 12.25 -4.45 -13.53
C GLU A 108 12.17 -5.95 -13.82
N SER A 109 11.25 -6.66 -13.17
CA SER A 109 11.05 -8.09 -13.43
C SER A 109 10.58 -8.39 -14.86
N ASN A 110 9.94 -7.43 -15.52
CA ASN A 110 9.50 -7.51 -16.91
C ASN A 110 10.55 -6.96 -17.91
N GLY A 111 11.72 -6.53 -17.44
CA GLY A 111 12.84 -6.06 -18.27
C GLY A 111 12.87 -4.54 -18.52
N GLU A 112 12.08 -3.76 -17.79
CA GLU A 112 12.22 -2.30 -17.78
C GLU A 112 13.43 -1.86 -16.98
N THR A 113 14.02 -0.71 -17.36
CA THR A 113 15.17 -0.13 -16.69
C THR A 113 14.87 1.28 -16.22
N GLY A 114 15.44 1.66 -15.08
CA GLY A 114 15.19 2.95 -14.44
C GLY A 114 13.81 3.02 -13.77
N TYR A 115 13.50 4.16 -13.17
CA TYR A 115 12.38 4.33 -12.25
C TYR A 115 11.03 4.70 -12.91
N PHE A 116 10.96 4.65 -14.25
CA PHE A 116 9.77 5.11 -14.98
C PHE A 116 8.55 4.21 -14.73
N ALA A 117 8.74 2.91 -14.57
CA ALA A 117 7.66 1.99 -14.25
C ALA A 117 6.99 2.35 -12.91
N GLY A 118 7.80 2.64 -11.89
CA GLY A 118 7.33 3.17 -10.60
C GLY A 118 6.55 4.46 -10.74
N LEU A 119 7.06 5.43 -11.49
CA LEU A 119 6.37 6.72 -11.72
C LEU A 119 5.04 6.55 -12.48
N LEU A 120 5.01 5.69 -13.50
CA LEU A 120 3.79 5.41 -14.26
C LEU A 120 2.73 4.74 -13.38
N GLY A 121 3.12 3.75 -12.57
CA GLY A 121 2.21 3.10 -11.64
C GLY A 121 1.63 4.07 -10.62
N LEU A 122 2.47 4.97 -10.07
CA LEU A 122 2.02 6.03 -9.18
C LEU A 122 1.04 7.00 -9.87
N ALA A 123 1.33 7.43 -11.10
CA ALA A 123 0.44 8.29 -11.87
C ALA A 123 -0.91 7.61 -12.17
N CYS A 124 -0.89 6.31 -12.48
CA CYS A 124 -2.08 5.51 -12.70
C CYS A 124 -2.92 5.40 -11.42
N TRP A 125 -2.30 5.17 -10.27
CA TRP A 125 -2.98 5.17 -8.97
C TRP A 125 -3.60 6.53 -8.64
N LEU A 126 -2.87 7.62 -8.86
CA LEU A 126 -3.41 8.98 -8.68
C LEU A 126 -4.61 9.26 -9.58
N SER A 127 -4.64 8.72 -10.81
CA SER A 127 -5.75 8.92 -11.76
C SER A 127 -7.07 8.27 -11.32
N VAL A 128 -7.01 7.26 -10.45
CA VAL A 128 -8.18 6.56 -9.90
C VAL A 128 -8.43 6.88 -8.43
N THR A 129 -7.58 7.74 -7.87
CA THR A 129 -7.70 8.27 -6.51
C THR A 129 -8.37 9.63 -6.57
N GLN A 130 -9.22 9.90 -5.58
CA GLN A 130 -10.00 11.12 -5.50
C GLN A 130 -9.10 12.38 -5.50
N SER A 131 -9.18 13.17 -6.58
CA SER A 131 -8.36 14.37 -6.82
C SER A 131 -9.16 15.67 -7.02
N GLY A 132 -10.49 15.59 -7.15
CA GLY A 132 -11.39 16.73 -7.26
C GLY A 132 -12.84 16.30 -7.01
N TRP A 133 -13.48 16.88 -5.99
CA TRP A 133 -14.73 16.35 -5.42
C TRP A 133 -15.95 16.92 -6.16
N ALA A 134 -16.16 16.53 -7.43
CA ALA A 134 -17.30 17.03 -8.21
C ALA A 134 -18.62 16.28 -7.93
N ASN A 135 -18.57 15.05 -7.42
CA ASN A 135 -19.76 14.29 -7.04
C ASN A 135 -19.40 13.37 -5.86
N TYR A 136 -20.21 13.38 -4.78
CA TYR A 136 -20.94 12.23 -4.24
C TYR A 136 -21.46 12.50 -2.83
N ALA A 137 -22.78 12.36 -2.67
CA ALA A 137 -23.55 12.55 -1.45
C ALA A 137 -23.67 11.25 -0.60
N LEU A 138 -22.79 10.26 -0.81
CA LEU A 138 -23.00 8.88 -0.32
C LEU A 138 -21.90 8.33 0.60
N VAL A 139 -20.93 9.14 1.01
CA VAL A 139 -19.90 8.75 1.99
C VAL A 139 -19.91 9.76 3.13
N ASP A 140 -19.79 9.36 4.40
CA ASP A 140 -19.78 10.30 5.54
C ASP A 140 -18.66 11.35 5.44
N THR A 141 -17.60 11.08 4.68
CA THR A 141 -16.58 12.05 4.26
C THR A 141 -17.15 13.25 3.50
N ALA A 142 -18.28 13.08 2.78
CA ALA A 142 -19.01 14.14 2.07
C ALA A 142 -19.57 15.21 3.02
N LYS A 143 -19.91 14.85 4.27
CA LYS A 143 -20.35 15.81 5.30
C LYS A 143 -19.20 16.69 5.80
N GLN A 144 -17.95 16.21 5.73
CA GLN A 144 -16.76 16.99 6.08
C GLN A 144 -16.22 17.85 4.92
N THR A 145 -16.75 17.71 3.70
CA THR A 145 -16.22 18.39 2.51
C THR A 145 -17.01 19.61 2.06
N LEU A 146 -18.19 19.85 2.60
CA LEU A 146 -18.84 21.15 2.49
C LEU A 146 -18.24 22.08 3.56
N SER A 147 -17.20 22.81 3.18
CA SER A 147 -16.92 24.07 3.87
C SER A 147 -17.65 25.18 3.11
N LEU A 148 -18.62 25.79 3.78
CA LEU A 148 -19.15 27.07 3.34
C LEU A 148 -18.00 28.08 3.48
N THR A 149 -17.70 28.83 2.43
CA THR A 149 -16.91 30.06 2.64
C THR A 149 -17.65 30.97 3.61
N ALA A 150 -16.97 32.00 4.15
CA ALA A 150 -17.62 33.02 4.98
C ALA A 150 -18.87 33.65 4.29
N ASP A 151 -18.95 33.57 2.95
CA ASP A 151 -20.03 34.06 2.11
C ASP A 151 -21.03 32.96 1.66
N GLY A 152 -20.91 31.74 2.17
CA GLY A 152 -21.82 30.63 1.86
C GLY A 152 -21.61 29.95 0.51
N ALA A 153 -20.48 30.21 -0.18
CA ALA A 153 -20.16 29.56 -1.44
C ALA A 153 -19.60 28.15 -1.21
N LEU A 154 -20.04 27.19 -2.03
CA LEU A 154 -19.47 25.84 -2.13
C LEU A 154 -18.09 25.93 -2.81
N GLN A 155 -17.02 25.57 -2.09
CA GLN A 155 -15.69 25.40 -2.67
C GLN A 155 -15.45 23.93 -3.02
N THR A 156 -14.96 23.67 -4.23
CA THR A 156 -14.51 22.34 -4.65
C THR A 156 -13.06 22.15 -4.19
N PHE A 157 -12.82 21.19 -3.31
CA PHE A 157 -11.45 20.81 -2.92
C PHE A 157 -10.69 20.22 -4.13
N THR A 158 -9.52 20.78 -4.43
CA THR A 158 -8.54 20.24 -5.38
C THR A 158 -7.35 19.69 -4.61
N GLY A 159 -7.22 18.37 -4.56
CA GLY A 159 -6.17 17.69 -3.81
C GLY A 159 -6.48 16.21 -3.62
N VAL A 160 -5.50 15.46 -3.10
CA VAL A 160 -5.66 14.04 -2.77
C VAL A 160 -6.11 13.93 -1.31
N ALA A 161 -7.14 13.12 -1.04
CA ALA A 161 -7.60 12.88 0.32
C ALA A 161 -6.50 12.20 1.16
N GLY A 162 -6.24 12.70 2.37
CA GLY A 162 -5.21 12.17 3.26
C GLY A 162 -5.35 10.67 3.54
N GLY A 163 -6.58 10.19 3.76
CA GLY A 163 -6.85 8.77 3.98
C GLY A 163 -6.41 7.88 2.81
N ALA A 164 -6.50 8.37 1.56
CA ALA A 164 -6.08 7.62 0.38
C ALA A 164 -4.55 7.50 0.28
N LEU A 165 -3.81 8.51 0.77
CA LEU A 165 -2.35 8.44 0.87
C LEU A 165 -1.89 7.42 1.94
N GLY A 166 -2.75 7.14 2.93
CA GLY A 166 -2.51 6.22 4.04
C GLY A 166 -3.25 4.89 3.88
N ALA A 167 -3.89 4.41 4.95
CA ALA A 167 -4.45 3.06 5.05
C ALA A 167 -5.47 2.71 3.96
N THR A 168 -6.38 3.63 3.62
CA THR A 168 -7.52 3.31 2.74
C THR A 168 -7.12 3.14 1.28
N GLY A 169 -5.99 3.71 0.87
CA GLY A 169 -5.50 3.58 -0.50
C GLY A 169 -4.50 2.47 -0.73
N LEU A 170 -4.01 1.80 0.32
CA LEU A 170 -2.90 0.85 0.21
C LEU A 170 -3.24 -0.34 -0.70
N PHE A 171 -4.43 -0.92 -0.55
CA PHE A 171 -4.86 -2.01 -1.43
C PHE A 171 -5.04 -1.58 -2.88
N THR A 172 -5.67 -0.42 -3.10
CA THR A 172 -5.81 0.16 -4.44
C THR A 172 -4.44 0.40 -5.07
N GLY A 173 -3.50 0.93 -4.30
CA GLY A 173 -2.11 1.13 -4.71
C GLY A 173 -1.41 -0.16 -5.14
N MET A 174 -1.53 -1.22 -4.34
CA MET A 174 -0.98 -2.54 -4.70
C MET A 174 -1.58 -3.08 -6.01
N ILE A 175 -2.91 -3.04 -6.15
CA ILE A 175 -3.60 -3.56 -7.34
C ILE A 175 -3.25 -2.73 -8.57
N VAL A 176 -3.39 -1.41 -8.49
CA VAL A 176 -3.16 -0.51 -9.63
C VAL A 176 -1.68 -0.48 -10.01
N GLY A 177 -0.76 -0.51 -9.04
CA GLY A 177 0.67 -0.59 -9.29
C GLY A 177 1.05 -1.84 -10.10
N VAL A 178 0.49 -3.01 -9.77
CA VAL A 178 0.70 -4.24 -10.56
C VAL A 178 0.04 -4.12 -11.93
N VAL A 179 -1.26 -3.84 -11.98
CA VAL A 179 -2.05 -3.91 -13.22
C VAL A 179 -1.59 -2.90 -14.26
N SER A 180 -1.31 -1.67 -13.85
CA SER A 180 -0.85 -0.61 -14.76
C SER A 180 0.49 -0.97 -15.40
N VAL A 181 1.46 -1.47 -14.63
CA VAL A 181 2.78 -1.79 -15.16
C VAL A 181 2.76 -3.06 -16.02
N GLU A 182 1.93 -4.06 -15.70
CA GLU A 182 1.73 -5.20 -16.61
C GLU A 182 1.17 -4.76 -17.97
N ILE A 183 0.18 -3.87 -17.98
CA ILE A 183 -0.37 -3.29 -19.21
C ILE A 183 0.72 -2.54 -19.98
N PHE A 184 1.48 -1.67 -19.30
CA PHE A 184 2.57 -0.92 -19.90
C PHE A 184 3.64 -1.82 -20.52
N CYS A 185 4.13 -2.82 -19.78
CA CYS A 185 5.14 -3.76 -20.25
C CYS A 185 4.62 -4.63 -21.41
N ALA A 186 3.32 -4.94 -21.44
CA ALA A 186 2.70 -5.62 -22.57
C ALA A 186 2.66 -4.73 -23.82
N LEU A 187 2.26 -3.46 -23.67
CA LEU A 187 2.22 -2.49 -24.77
C LEU A 187 3.63 -2.15 -25.31
N ARG A 188 4.63 -2.12 -24.43
CA ARG A 188 6.05 -1.93 -24.78
C ARG A 188 6.59 -3.03 -25.70
N LYS A 189 6.02 -4.24 -25.68
CA LYS A 189 6.42 -5.32 -26.58
C LYS A 189 5.90 -5.13 -28.00
N VAL A 190 4.97 -4.20 -28.22
CA VAL A 190 4.40 -3.90 -29.54
C VAL A 190 5.31 -2.90 -30.26
N GLU A 191 6.06 -3.38 -31.24
CA GLU A 191 6.98 -2.55 -32.04
C GLU A 191 6.31 -1.34 -32.71
N GLY A 192 5.03 -1.47 -33.11
CA GLY A 192 4.26 -0.39 -33.72
C GLY A 192 3.92 0.78 -32.78
N LEU A 193 4.06 0.59 -31.46
CA LEU A 193 3.85 1.65 -30.46
C LEU A 193 5.15 2.38 -30.08
N LYS A 194 6.31 1.91 -30.55
CA LYS A 194 7.60 2.51 -30.21
C LYS A 194 7.91 3.66 -31.17
N LEU A 195 8.04 4.87 -30.64
CA LEU A 195 8.52 6.01 -31.42
C LEU A 195 10.06 5.94 -31.50
N LYS A 196 10.60 5.67 -32.69
CA LYS A 196 12.05 5.55 -32.91
C LYS A 196 12.65 6.92 -33.21
N MET A 197 13.68 7.29 -32.45
CA MET A 197 14.45 8.51 -32.68
C MET A 197 15.66 8.25 -33.58
N PRO A 198 16.12 9.24 -34.36
CA PRO A 198 17.40 9.17 -35.06
C PRO A 198 18.58 8.98 -34.11
N GLU A 199 19.68 8.41 -34.60
CA GLU A 199 20.90 8.17 -33.82
C GLU A 199 21.55 9.45 -33.27
N THR A 200 21.20 10.61 -33.81
CA THR A 200 21.68 11.91 -33.33
C THR A 200 21.05 12.36 -32.00
N VAL A 201 19.99 11.68 -31.54
CA VAL A 201 19.26 12.03 -30.31
C VAL A 201 19.88 11.33 -29.10
N PRO A 202 20.16 12.05 -28.00
CA PRO A 202 20.70 11.45 -26.78
C PRO A 202 19.87 10.26 -26.27
N PRO A 203 20.50 9.18 -25.74
CA PRO A 203 19.81 7.96 -25.36
C PRO A 203 18.64 8.16 -24.38
N GLY A 204 18.77 9.09 -23.42
CA GLY A 204 17.70 9.38 -22.46
C GLY A 204 16.45 9.98 -23.11
N VAL A 205 16.62 10.84 -24.12
CA VAL A 205 15.50 11.44 -24.87
C VAL A 205 14.87 10.38 -25.77
N ALA A 206 15.69 9.58 -26.47
CA ALA A 206 15.19 8.48 -27.29
C ALA A 206 14.32 7.50 -26.48
N ARG A 207 14.77 7.14 -25.26
CA ARG A 207 14.01 6.28 -24.33
C ARG A 207 12.68 6.91 -23.91
N ALA A 208 12.66 8.20 -23.58
CA ALA A 208 11.45 8.88 -23.14
C ALA A 208 10.34 8.85 -24.22
N PHE A 209 10.72 9.02 -25.49
CA PHE A 209 9.79 8.92 -26.60
C PHE A 209 9.42 7.48 -26.96
N GLU A 210 10.35 6.52 -26.82
CA GLU A 210 10.06 5.10 -27.03
C GLU A 210 8.95 4.60 -26.11
N VAL A 211 8.92 5.06 -24.85
CA VAL A 211 7.92 4.65 -23.84
C VAL A 211 6.64 5.49 -23.84
N LEU A 212 6.63 6.62 -24.54
CA LEU A 212 5.56 7.63 -24.47
C LEU A 212 4.19 7.06 -24.82
N ILE A 213 4.06 6.43 -25.98
CA ILE A 213 2.76 5.92 -26.46
C ILE A 213 2.25 4.79 -25.55
N PRO A 214 3.04 3.76 -25.19
CA PRO A 214 2.63 2.75 -24.22
C PRO A 214 2.18 3.36 -22.88
N ALA A 215 2.89 4.37 -22.38
CA ALA A 215 2.57 5.03 -21.11
C ALA A 215 1.24 5.81 -21.19
N VAL A 216 1.03 6.59 -22.26
CA VAL A 216 -0.22 7.34 -22.48
C VAL A 216 -1.41 6.40 -22.58
N ILE A 217 -1.29 5.30 -23.33
CA ILE A 217 -2.36 4.30 -23.46
C ILE A 217 -2.64 3.65 -22.10
N THR A 218 -1.61 3.28 -21.35
CA THR A 218 -1.76 2.68 -20.01
C THR A 218 -2.51 3.63 -19.07
N LEU A 219 -2.07 4.88 -18.97
CA LEU A 219 -2.69 5.88 -18.11
C LEU A 219 -4.14 6.16 -18.54
N ALA A 220 -4.40 6.26 -19.85
CA ALA A 220 -5.76 6.45 -20.36
C ALA A 220 -6.67 5.26 -20.02
N ILE A 221 -6.20 4.02 -20.15
CA ILE A 221 -6.96 2.82 -19.78
C ILE A 221 -7.32 2.86 -18.29
N ILE A 222 -6.34 3.10 -17.41
CA ILE A 222 -6.58 3.12 -15.96
C ILE A 222 -7.50 4.27 -15.56
N ALA A 223 -7.31 5.47 -16.12
CA ALA A 223 -8.18 6.60 -15.88
C ALA A 223 -9.62 6.35 -16.35
N LEU A 224 -9.80 5.71 -17.52
CA LEU A 224 -11.12 5.33 -18.03
C LEU A 224 -11.78 4.25 -17.16
N ILE A 225 -11.01 3.31 -16.61
CA ILE A 225 -11.51 2.35 -15.62
C ILE A 225 -12.00 3.08 -14.36
N GLY A 226 -11.20 4.02 -13.84
CA GLY A 226 -11.59 4.85 -12.70
C GLY A 226 -12.88 5.61 -12.96
N ARG A 227 -12.99 6.28 -14.12
CA ARG A 227 -14.19 7.00 -14.52
C ARG A 227 -15.40 6.08 -14.74
N GLY A 228 -15.19 4.91 -15.34
CA GLY A 228 -16.25 3.92 -15.53
C GLY A 228 -16.79 3.39 -14.19
N CYS A 229 -15.89 3.15 -13.23
CA CYS A 229 -16.26 2.76 -11.87
C CYS A 229 -17.08 3.84 -11.17
N GLU A 230 -16.65 5.10 -11.29
CA GLU A 230 -17.36 6.26 -10.75
C GLU A 230 -18.77 6.39 -11.34
N LEU A 231 -18.92 6.26 -12.66
CA LEU A 231 -20.21 6.32 -13.34
C LEU A 231 -21.15 5.16 -12.96
N ALA A 232 -20.60 3.97 -12.68
CA ALA A 232 -21.39 2.78 -12.38
C ALA A 232 -21.79 2.66 -10.90
N THR A 233 -20.90 3.05 -9.99
CA THR A 233 -21.06 2.79 -8.54
C THR A 233 -21.39 4.03 -7.74
N GLY A 234 -21.10 5.20 -8.30
CA GLY A 234 -21.16 6.42 -7.55
C GLY A 234 -19.96 6.68 -6.64
N LEU A 235 -18.85 5.98 -6.81
CA LEU A 235 -17.70 6.04 -5.91
C LEU A 235 -16.40 6.01 -6.70
N TYR A 236 -15.32 6.59 -6.16
CA TYR A 236 -14.01 6.39 -6.77
C TYR A 236 -13.59 4.94 -6.65
N LEU A 237 -12.79 4.46 -7.61
CA LEU A 237 -12.27 3.09 -7.58
C LEU A 237 -11.55 2.78 -6.27
N ASN A 238 -10.84 3.78 -5.71
CA ASN A 238 -10.22 3.66 -4.41
C ASN A 238 -11.22 3.30 -3.30
N ASP A 239 -12.36 3.99 -3.23
CA ASP A 239 -13.36 3.79 -2.19
C ASP A 239 -14.07 2.44 -2.36
N VAL A 240 -14.30 2.02 -3.61
CA VAL A 240 -14.86 0.71 -3.94
C VAL A 240 -13.92 -0.41 -3.45
N ILE A 241 -12.63 -0.32 -3.78
CA ILE A 241 -11.65 -1.31 -3.33
C ILE A 241 -11.51 -1.29 -1.81
N SER A 242 -11.45 -0.10 -1.20
CA SER A 242 -11.32 0.04 0.25
C SER A 242 -12.51 -0.60 0.99
N THR A 243 -13.72 -0.33 0.52
CA THR A 243 -14.96 -0.80 1.15
C THR A 243 -15.19 -2.29 0.94
N TYR A 244 -15.09 -2.77 -0.30
CA TYR A 244 -15.55 -4.11 -0.67
C TYR A 244 -14.45 -5.16 -0.70
N ILE A 245 -13.17 -4.77 -0.74
CA ILE A 245 -12.04 -5.71 -0.76
C ILE A 245 -11.23 -5.57 0.54
N GLN A 246 -10.72 -4.38 0.82
CA GLN A 246 -9.87 -4.15 1.99
C GLN A 246 -10.66 -4.33 3.30
N GLY A 247 -11.88 -3.81 3.40
CA GLY A 247 -12.72 -3.93 4.59
C GLY A 247 -12.94 -5.38 5.04
N PRO A 248 -13.53 -6.26 4.20
CA PRO A 248 -13.76 -7.66 4.55
C PRO A 248 -12.47 -8.43 4.84
N LEU A 249 -11.40 -8.17 4.07
CA LEU A 249 -10.13 -8.83 4.26
C LEU A 249 -9.44 -8.38 5.57
N GLY A 250 -9.52 -7.08 5.88
CA GLY A 250 -9.08 -6.52 7.15
C GLY A 250 -9.86 -7.07 8.33
N ALA A 251 -11.17 -7.24 8.21
CA ALA A 251 -12.01 -7.83 9.25
C ALA A 251 -11.57 -9.27 9.58
N ILE A 252 -11.23 -10.09 8.57
CA ILE A 252 -10.68 -11.43 8.79
C ILE A 252 -9.34 -11.36 9.52
N GLY A 253 -8.44 -10.47 9.08
CA GLY A 253 -7.11 -10.27 9.67
C GLY A 253 -7.14 -9.74 11.10
N ALA A 254 -8.17 -8.98 11.47
CA ALA A 254 -8.35 -8.46 12.82
C ALA A 254 -8.85 -9.51 13.82
N THR A 255 -9.30 -10.69 13.37
CA THR A 255 -9.78 -11.75 14.28
C THR A 255 -8.65 -12.57 14.90
N VAL A 256 -8.82 -13.00 16.16
CA VAL A 256 -7.87 -13.91 16.84
C VAL A 256 -7.62 -15.19 16.01
N PRO A 257 -8.65 -15.90 15.50
CA PRO A 257 -8.42 -17.04 14.62
C PRO A 257 -7.64 -16.70 13.34
N GLY A 258 -7.91 -15.55 12.72
CA GLY A 258 -7.19 -15.08 11.53
C GLY A 258 -5.69 -14.93 11.78
N VAL A 259 -5.33 -14.26 12.88
CA VAL A 259 -3.93 -14.11 13.30
C VAL A 259 -3.30 -15.48 13.60
N ILE A 260 -3.98 -16.34 14.36
CA ILE A 260 -3.48 -17.69 14.70
C ILE A 260 -3.20 -18.51 13.44
N ILE A 261 -4.11 -18.53 12.47
CA ILE A 261 -3.95 -19.30 11.23
C ILE A 261 -2.71 -18.84 10.46
N ILE A 262 -2.51 -17.53 10.30
CA ILE A 262 -1.35 -17.00 9.58
C ILE A 262 -0.05 -17.40 10.28
N TYR A 263 0.03 -17.27 11.60
CA TYR A 263 1.22 -17.64 12.34
C TYR A 263 1.46 -19.16 12.36
N ILE A 264 0.42 -19.99 12.38
CA ILE A 264 0.57 -21.44 12.19
C ILE A 264 1.21 -21.74 10.83
N ILE A 265 0.73 -21.13 9.74
CA ILE A 265 1.31 -21.36 8.41
C ILE A 265 2.79 -20.89 8.37
N ILE A 266 3.11 -19.76 9.01
CA ILE A 266 4.51 -19.30 9.16
C ILE A 266 5.35 -20.37 9.86
N MET A 267 4.87 -20.91 10.98
CA MET A 267 5.61 -21.93 11.73
C MET A 267 5.74 -23.24 10.96
N LEU A 268 4.73 -23.64 10.17
CA LEU A 268 4.82 -24.81 9.28
C LEU A 268 5.94 -24.67 8.25
N PHE A 269 6.14 -23.47 7.67
CA PHE A 269 7.28 -23.24 6.78
C PHE A 269 8.62 -23.34 7.53
N TRP A 270 8.71 -22.84 8.76
CA TRP A 270 9.92 -22.97 9.57
C TRP A 270 10.25 -24.44 9.93
N LEU A 271 9.24 -25.29 10.15
CA LEU A 271 9.44 -26.73 10.40
C LEU A 271 10.14 -27.44 9.25
N VAL A 272 9.96 -26.97 8.01
CA VAL A 272 10.61 -27.54 6.82
C VAL A 272 11.86 -26.76 6.39
N GLY A 273 12.37 -25.88 7.25
CA GLY A 273 13.61 -25.12 7.02
C GLY A 273 13.46 -23.91 6.10
N ILE A 274 12.23 -23.45 5.82
CA ILE A 274 11.95 -22.28 4.99
C ILE A 274 11.62 -21.09 5.89
N HIS A 275 12.17 -19.91 5.57
CA HIS A 275 11.91 -18.69 6.35
C HIS A 275 10.44 -18.22 6.19
N GLY A 276 9.54 -18.77 6.99
CA GLY A 276 8.08 -18.61 6.82
C GLY A 276 7.60 -17.17 6.81
N ASN A 277 8.23 -16.32 7.63
CA ASN A 277 7.96 -14.87 7.64
C ASN A 277 8.20 -14.25 6.26
N ASN A 278 9.27 -14.64 5.56
CA ASN A 278 9.60 -14.08 4.25
C ASN A 278 8.67 -14.61 3.16
N MET A 279 8.21 -15.87 3.30
CA MET A 279 7.29 -16.48 2.33
C MET A 279 5.90 -15.86 2.39
N LEU A 280 5.45 -15.50 3.60
CA LEU A 280 4.15 -14.88 3.83
C LEU A 280 4.20 -13.35 3.91
N SER A 281 5.37 -12.71 3.84
CA SER A 281 5.51 -11.26 3.99
C SER A 281 4.51 -10.50 3.13
N ALA A 282 4.39 -10.79 1.83
CA ALA A 282 3.47 -10.07 0.96
C ALA A 282 2.01 -10.13 1.44
N VAL A 283 1.57 -11.32 1.88
CA VAL A 283 0.22 -11.54 2.40
C VAL A 283 0.05 -10.86 3.75
N LYS A 284 1.04 -11.02 4.64
CA LYS A 284 1.05 -10.46 5.98
C LYS A 284 1.02 -8.93 5.96
N GLU A 285 1.86 -8.30 5.14
CA GLU A 285 1.91 -6.84 5.00
C GLU A 285 0.62 -6.31 4.36
N ALA A 286 0.09 -6.98 3.33
CA ALA A 286 -1.20 -6.60 2.77
C ALA A 286 -2.34 -6.67 3.80
N LEU A 287 -2.30 -7.63 4.72
CA LEU A 287 -3.35 -7.84 5.71
C LEU A 287 -3.23 -6.91 6.94
N PHE A 288 -2.05 -6.85 7.53
CA PHE A 288 -1.84 -6.20 8.83
C PHE A 288 -1.40 -4.74 8.73
N THR A 289 -0.74 -4.33 7.64
CA THR A 289 -0.28 -2.94 7.52
C THR A 289 -1.45 -1.95 7.45
N PRO A 290 -2.53 -2.17 6.70
CA PRO A 290 -3.71 -1.30 6.75
C PRO A 290 -4.30 -1.16 8.16
N LEU A 291 -4.40 -2.27 8.92
CA LEU A 291 -4.90 -2.28 10.29
C LEU A 291 -3.98 -1.50 11.23
N MET A 292 -2.67 -1.67 11.09
CA MET A 292 -1.68 -0.91 11.84
C MET A 292 -1.78 0.60 11.54
N LEU A 293 -1.91 0.98 10.27
CA LEU A 293 -2.03 2.38 9.85
C LEU A 293 -3.31 3.01 10.40
N GLU A 294 -4.42 2.29 10.36
CA GLU A 294 -5.70 2.74 10.92
C GLU A 294 -5.61 2.96 12.44
N ASN A 295 -4.91 2.07 13.15
CA ASN A 295 -4.65 2.24 14.58
C ASN A 295 -3.79 3.48 14.86
N ILE A 296 -2.74 3.72 14.08
CA ILE A 296 -1.88 4.91 14.24
C ILE A 296 -2.69 6.20 14.00
N GLU A 297 -3.55 6.20 12.97
CA GLU A 297 -4.40 7.34 12.66
C GLU A 297 -5.42 7.62 13.78
N THR A 298 -6.04 6.56 14.32
CA THR A 298 -6.97 6.67 15.44
C THR A 298 -6.25 7.22 16.67
N PHE A 299 -5.13 6.61 17.05
CA PHE A 299 -4.35 7.00 18.22
C PHE A 299 -3.85 8.45 18.13
N SER A 300 -3.41 8.90 16.95
CA SER A 300 -2.97 10.30 16.77
C SER A 300 -4.11 11.32 16.88
N LYS A 301 -5.38 10.89 16.75
CA LYS A 301 -6.57 11.76 16.88
C LYS A 301 -7.22 11.68 18.26
N THR A 302 -7.18 10.52 18.90
CA THR A 302 -7.97 10.24 20.11
C THR A 302 -7.12 9.93 21.34
N ASN A 303 -5.80 9.77 21.20
CA ASN A 303 -4.91 9.18 22.20
C ASN A 303 -5.34 7.77 22.66
N ASP A 304 -6.14 7.06 21.85
CA ASP A 304 -6.62 5.72 22.15
C ASP A 304 -6.48 4.79 20.94
N ALA A 305 -6.31 3.51 21.19
CA ALA A 305 -6.26 2.50 20.14
C ALA A 305 -7.67 2.31 19.55
N LYS A 306 -7.73 1.93 18.27
CA LYS A 306 -9.00 1.52 17.67
C LYS A 306 -9.55 0.32 18.45
N SER A 307 -10.75 0.48 19.00
CA SER A 307 -11.49 -0.55 19.73
C SER A 307 -12.96 -0.55 19.28
N ASP A 308 -13.67 -1.65 19.54
CA ASP A 308 -15.10 -1.77 19.21
C ASP A 308 -15.98 -0.74 19.96
N GLU A 309 -15.45 -0.06 20.98
CA GLU A 309 -16.14 0.96 21.78
C GLU A 309 -16.08 2.37 21.16
N LEU A 310 -15.27 2.58 20.10
CA LEU A 310 -15.06 3.87 19.42
C LEU A 310 -15.91 4.04 18.15
N HIS A 311 -17.03 3.31 18.03
CA HIS A 311 -18.00 3.38 16.92
C HIS A 311 -19.31 4.07 17.30
#